data_AF-A0A742UI83-F1
#
_entry.id   AF-A0A742UI83-F1
#
_cell.length_a   1.000
_cell.length_b   1.000
_cell.length_c   1.000
_cell.angle_alpha   90.00
_cell.angle_beta   90.00
_cell.angle_gamma   90.00
#
_symmetry.space_group_name_H-M   'P 1'
#
loop_
_entity.id
_entity.type
_entity.pdbx_description
1 polymer ?
#
loop_
_entity_poly.entity_id
_entity_poly.type
_entity_poly.pdbx_seq_one_letter_code
_entity_poly.pdbx_strand_id
1 'polypeptide(L)' 'MLAFILADRWGEPDPRKILSLPQPVLTTWQAFINVQNRQGEPQPPPPDFSPPKGDGDECAAFMRVMK' A
#
# COMPACT_ATOMS: atom_id res chain seq x y z
N MET A 1 -1.84 20.11 8.27
CA MET A 1 -3.13 19.48 7.92
C MET A 1 -3.36 18.14 8.61
N LEU A 2 -2.37 17.26 8.77
CA LEU A 2 -2.51 15.94 9.42
C LEU A 2 -3.28 15.96 10.76
N ALA A 3 -2.86 16.82 11.69
CA ALA A 3 -3.45 16.86 13.03
C ALA A 3 -4.94 17.19 13.05
N PHE A 4 -5.40 18.11 12.19
CA PHE A 4 -6.81 18.47 12.09
C PHE A 4 -7.66 17.36 11.47
N ILE A 5 -7.12 16.67 10.45
CA ILE A 5 -7.80 15.53 9.79
C ILE A 5 -7.97 14.38 10.78
N LEU A 6 -6.93 14.09 11.57
CA LEU A 6 -7.01 13.03 12.58
C LEU A 6 -7.93 13.41 13.73
N ALA A 7 -7.86 14.67 14.18
CA ALA A 7 -8.72 15.21 15.23
C ALA A 7 -10.20 15.08 14.86
N ASP A 8 -10.56 15.52 13.65
CA ASP A 8 -11.92 15.40 13.11
C ASP A 8 -12.37 13.93 13.02
N ARG A 9 -11.53 13.05 12.47
CA ARG A 9 -11.83 11.61 12.36
C ARG A 9 -12.02 10.91 13.71
N TRP A 10 -11.36 11.39 14.76
CA TRP A 10 -11.43 10.79 16.09
C TRP A 10 -12.45 11.49 17.00
N GLY A 11 -13.12 12.54 16.52
CA GLY A 11 -14.03 13.35 17.32
C GLY A 11 -13.30 14.13 18.42
N GLU A 12 -11.98 14.35 18.27
CA GLU A 12 -11.18 15.09 19.23
C GLU A 12 -11.17 16.58 18.85
N PRO A 13 -11.77 17.48 19.64
CA PRO A 13 -11.83 18.90 19.31
C PRO A 13 -10.47 19.62 19.36
N ASP A 14 -9.48 19.09 20.10
CA ASP A 14 -8.16 19.71 20.21
C ASP A 14 -7.08 18.99 19.35
N PRO A 15 -6.58 19.61 18.27
CA PRO A 15 -5.53 19.02 17.43
C PRO A 15 -4.18 18.87 18.16
N ARG A 16 -3.96 19.56 19.29
CA ARG A 16 -2.72 19.42 20.07
C ARG A 16 -2.62 18.07 20.74
N LYS A 17 -3.75 17.45 21.09
CA LYS A 17 -3.76 16.08 21.61
C LYS A 17 -3.30 15.08 20.56
N ILE A 18 -3.63 15.29 19.29
CA ILE A 18 -3.08 14.50 18.19
C ILE A 18 -1.56 14.67 18.12
N LEU A 19 -1.05 15.89 18.25
CA LEU A 19 0.39 16.16 18.25
C LEU A 19 1.14 15.62 19.47
N SER A 20 0.42 15.31 20.56
CA SER A 20 1.01 14.65 21.73
C SER A 20 1.26 13.16 21.54
N LEU A 21 0.75 12.57 20.46
CA LEU A 21 1.00 11.17 20.13
C LEU A 21 2.49 10.93 19.82
N PRO A 22 3.01 9.72 20.09
CA PRO A 22 4.37 9.38 19.72
C PRO A 22 4.62 9.57 18.23
N GLN A 23 5.82 10.05 17.88
CA GLN A 23 6.20 10.32 16.50
C GLN A 23 5.99 9.13 15.53
N PRO A 24 6.27 7.86 15.91
CA PRO A 24 6.01 6.73 15.02
C PRO A 24 4.52 6.57 14.63
N VAL A 25 3.61 6.91 15.54
CA VAL A 25 2.16 6.87 15.30
C VAL A 25 1.78 7.94 14.28
N LEU A 26 2.28 9.16 14.46
CA LEU A 26 2.04 10.27 13.52
C LEU A 26 2.59 9.97 12.12
N THR A 27 3.79 9.40 12.04
CA THR A 27 4.39 8.98 10.75
C THR A 27 3.55 7.93 10.04
N THR A 28 3.02 6.95 10.77
CA THR A 28 2.17 5.89 10.20
C THR A 28 0.87 6.47 9.63
N TRP A 29 0.22 7.36 10.37
CA TRP A 29 -1.00 8.04 9.89
C TRP A 29 -0.74 8.93 8.68
N GLN A 30 0.39 9.64 8.66
CA GLN A 30 0.78 10.43 7.50
C GLN A 30 0.95 9.56 6.25
N ALA A 31 1.63 8.41 6.38
CA ALA A 31 1.80 7.46 5.28
C ALA A 31 0.44 6.92 4.80
N PHE A 32 -0.45 6.52 5.71
CA PHE A 32 -1.77 6.01 5.38
C PHE A 32 -2.63 7.03 4.61
N ILE A 33 -2.63 8.30 5.04
CA ILE A 33 -3.37 9.37 4.34
C ILE A 33 -2.76 9.62 2.95
N ASN A 34 -1.43 9.60 2.84
CA ASN A 34 -0.77 9.73 1.54
C ASN A 34 -1.16 8.60 0.58
N VAL A 35 -1.32 7.37 1.07
CA VAL A 35 -1.80 6.24 0.26
C VAL A 35 -3.24 6.43 -0.16
N GLN A 36 -4.15 6.80 0.75
CA GLN A 36 -5.55 7.08 0.41
C GLN A 36 -5.68 8.19 -0.64
N ASN A 37 -4.90 9.27 -0.52
CA ASN A 37 -4.94 10.37 -1.48
C ASN A 37 -4.49 9.92 -2.88
N ARG A 38 -3.56 8.96 -2.97
CA ARG A 38 -3.11 8.35 -4.24
C ARG A 38 -4.11 7.35 -4.82
N GLN A 39 -4.98 6.75 -4.01
CA GLN A 39 -6.03 5.84 -4.49
C GLN A 39 -7.16 6.57 -5.23
N GLY A 40 -7.26 7.89 -5.10
CA GLY A 40 -8.15 8.73 -5.92
C GLY A 40 -7.63 9.01 -7.33
N GLU A 41 -6.35 8.72 -7.60
CA GLU A 41 -5.78 8.76 -8.94
C GLU A 41 -6.02 7.41 -9.63
N PRO A 42 -6.22 7.36 -10.96
CA PRO A 42 -6.26 6.10 -11.69
C PRO A 42 -4.97 5.32 -11.40
N GLN A 43 -5.08 4.25 -10.62
CA GLN A 43 -3.97 3.33 -10.44
C GLN A 43 -3.54 2.84 -11.83
N PRO A 44 -2.25 2.90 -12.19
CA PRO A 44 -1.79 2.17 -13.36
C PRO A 44 -2.21 0.71 -13.19
N PRO A 45 -2.63 0.03 -14.28
CA PRO A 45 -3.06 -1.35 -14.20
C PRO A 45 -1.97 -2.17 -13.49
N PRO A 46 -2.35 -3.10 -12.60
CA PRO A 46 -1.38 -3.95 -11.93
C PRO A 46 -0.47 -4.57 -12.99
N PRO A 47 0.85 -4.65 -12.74
CA PRO A 47 1.76 -5.29 -13.69
C PRO A 47 1.24 -6.69 -13.97
N ASP A 48 1.21 -7.05 -15.25
CA ASP A 48 0.71 -8.33 -15.71
C ASP A 48 1.68 -9.41 -15.23
N PHE A 49 1.36 -10.02 -14.09
CA PHE A 49 2.04 -11.19 -13.54
C PHE A 49 1.53 -12.49 -14.16
N SER A 50 0.79 -12.42 -15.28
CA SER A 50 0.45 -13.61 -16.04
C SER A 50 1.74 -14.40 -16.27
N PRO A 51 1.80 -15.67 -15.86
CA PRO A 51 2.92 -16.53 -16.20
C PRO A 51 3.12 -16.42 -17.72
N PRO A 52 4.37 -16.36 -18.22
CA PRO A 52 4.59 -16.53 -19.65
C PRO A 52 3.81 -17.77 -20.05
N LYS A 53 3.04 -17.66 -21.14
CA LYS A 53 2.28 -18.78 -21.71
C LYS A 53 3.32 -19.76 -22.26
N GLY A 54 3.97 -20.48 -21.35
CA GLY A 54 4.97 -21.48 -21.66
C GLY A 54 4.25 -22.58 -22.39
N ASP A 55 4.67 -22.81 -23.63
CA ASP A 55 4.26 -24.01 -24.36
C ASP A 55 4.69 -25.20 -23.48
N GLY A 56 3.80 -26.18 -23.29
CA GLY A 56 3.99 -27.29 -22.33
C GLY A 56 5.31 -28.06 -22.49
N ASP A 57 6.00 -27.88 -23.61
CA ASP A 57 7.35 -28.36 -23.88
C ASP A 57 8.42 -27.77 -22.95
N GLU A 58 8.33 -26.51 -22.50
CA GLU A 58 9.29 -25.95 -21.53
C GLU A 58 9.22 -26.68 -20.19
N CYS A 59 8.00 -27.01 -19.75
CA CYS A 59 7.77 -27.73 -18.51
C CYS A 59 8.31 -29.16 -18.59
N ALA A 60 8.12 -29.83 -19.74
CA ALA A 60 8.67 -31.15 -20.00
C ALA A 60 10.20 -31.15 -20.13
N ALA A 61 10.79 -30.11 -20.75
CA ALA A 61 12.23 -29.95 -20.87
C ALA A 61 12.89 -29.74 -19.50
N PHE A 62 12.31 -28.90 -18.64
CA PHE A 62 12.77 -28.68 -17.27
C PHE A 62 12.76 -29.97 -16.44
N MET A 63 11.68 -30.76 -16.53
CA MET A 63 11.58 -32.04 -15.84
C MET A 63 12.61 -33.09 -16.29
N ARG A 64 13.09 -33.03 -17.54
CA ARG A 64 14.17 -33.91 -18.02
C ARG A 64 15.55 -33.53 -17.47
N VAL A 65 15.80 -32.24 -17.24
CA VAL A 65 17.06 -31.74 -16.67
C VAL A 65 17.19 -32.09 -15.19
N MET A 66 16.07 -32.21 -14.46
CA MET A 66 16.07 -32.54 -13.04
C MET A 66 16.16 -34.04 -12.72
N LYS A 67 16.25 -34.92 -13.72
CA LYS A 67 16.35 -36.39 -13.54
C LYS A 67 17.80 -36.85 -13.64
#